data_AF-A0A3C0B5X6-F1
#
_entry.id   AF-A0A3C0B5X6-F1
#
_cell.length_a   1.000
_cell.length_b   1.000
_cell.length_c   1.000
_cell.angle_alpha   90.00
_cell.angle_beta   90.00
_cell.angle_gamma   90.00
#
_symmetry.space_group_name_H-M   'P 1'
#
loop_
_entity.id
_entity.type
_entity.pdbx_description
1 polymer ?
#
loop_
_entity_poly.entity_id
_entity_poly.type
_entity_poly.pdbx_seq_one_letter_code
_entity_poly.pdbx_strand_id
1 'polypeptide(L)'
;DALRDMLPPQKLLTYLEDGTIEIAPLAFMRGRTLDHVFAILDEAQNATNSQLKMFLTRMGRSAKFFITGDITQIDLPRNQHSGLAQASKILKNIPGIDFIMLDETDVIRHKLVTKIIKAYEGEE
;
A
#
# COMPACT_ATOMS: atom_id res chain seq x y z
N ASP A 1 9.85 8.80 6.97
CA ASP A 1 10.85 9.66 6.30
C ASP A 1 10.30 10.44 5.12
N ALA A 2 9.70 9.80 4.11
CA ALA A 2 9.14 10.51 2.94
C ALA A 2 8.24 11.73 3.27
N LEU A 3 7.39 11.64 4.31
CA LEU A 3 6.55 12.78 4.73
C LEU A 3 7.35 14.01 5.19
N ARG A 4 8.54 13.82 5.78
CA ARG A 4 9.42 14.92 6.22
C ARG A 4 10.11 15.58 5.04
N ASP A 5 10.31 14.86 3.94
CA ASP A 5 10.86 15.40 2.70
C ASP A 5 9.80 16.21 1.92
N MET A 6 8.52 15.82 2.04
CA MET A 6 7.41 16.46 1.34
C MET A 6 6.81 17.66 2.08
N LEU A 7 6.90 17.71 3.42
CA LEU A 7 6.26 18.72 4.24
C LEU A 7 7.24 19.39 5.21
N PRO A 8 7.13 20.72 5.42
CA PRO A 8 7.89 21.39 6.47
C PRO A 8 7.64 20.75 7.85
N PRO A 9 8.67 20.57 8.71
CA PRO A 9 8.55 19.84 9.96
C PRO A 9 7.42 20.32 10.87
N GLN A 10 7.26 21.63 11.03
CA GLN A 10 6.21 22.20 11.89
C GLN A 10 4.81 21.85 11.38
N LYS A 11 4.60 21.87 10.06
CA LYS A 11 3.31 21.57 9.45
C LYS A 11 2.97 20.10 9.57
N LEU A 12 3.96 19.22 9.38
CA LEU A 12 3.79 17.79 9.57
C LEU A 12 3.42 17.47 11.02
N LEU A 13 4.07 18.10 12.01
CA LEU A 13 3.72 17.91 13.43
C LEU A 13 2.28 18.30 13.70
N THR A 14 1.83 19.47 13.23
CA THR A 14 0.43 19.90 13.38
C THR A 14 -0.55 18.88 12.77
N TYR A 15 -0.28 18.40 11.56
CA TYR A 15 -1.16 17.41 10.90
C TYR A 15 -1.20 16.05 11.59
N LEU A 16 -0.14 15.65 12.27
CA LEU A 16 -0.13 14.42 13.07
C LEU A 16 -0.89 14.63 14.38
N GLU A 17 -0.72 15.79 15.03
CA GLU A 17 -1.37 16.12 16.31
C GLU A 17 -2.88 16.32 16.17
N ASP A 18 -3.34 16.97 15.10
CA ASP A 18 -4.76 17.22 14.85
C ASP A 18 -5.48 16.06 14.13
N GLY A 19 -4.75 15.01 13.76
CA GLY A 19 -5.28 13.82 13.11
C GLY A 19 -5.56 13.97 11.61
N THR A 20 -5.13 15.07 10.98
CA THR A 20 -5.18 15.24 9.51
C THR A 20 -4.39 14.13 8.80
N ILE A 21 -3.25 13.73 9.37
CA ILE A 21 -2.48 12.56 8.94
C ILE A 21 -2.48 11.54 10.07
N GLU A 22 -2.99 10.34 9.79
CA GLU A 22 -2.92 9.21 10.72
C GLU A 22 -2.05 8.11 10.11
N ILE A 23 -1.02 7.69 10.85
CA ILE A 23 -0.19 6.52 10.51
C ILE A 23 -0.47 5.46 11.55
N ALA A 24 -1.13 4.38 11.14
CA ALA A 24 -1.58 3.35 12.07
C ALA A 24 -1.39 1.94 11.47
N PRO A 25 -1.08 0.93 12.30
CA PRO A 25 -1.06 -0.45 11.86
C PRO A 25 -2.43 -0.92 11.37
N LEU A 26 -2.46 -1.87 10.44
CA LEU A 26 -3.70 -2.42 9.86
C LEU A 26 -4.70 -2.92 10.93
N ALA A 27 -4.21 -3.44 12.05
CA ALA A 27 -5.05 -3.92 13.15
C ALA A 27 -5.96 -2.84 13.77
N PHE A 28 -5.54 -1.57 13.75
CA PHE A 28 -6.29 -0.44 14.31
C PHE A 28 -7.53 -0.09 13.48
N MET A 29 -7.62 -0.61 12.26
CA MET A 29 -8.76 -0.37 11.37
C MET A 29 -9.97 -1.24 11.73
N ARG A 30 -9.78 -2.26 12.58
CA ARG A 30 -10.84 -3.18 12.97
C ARG A 30 -11.98 -2.43 13.66
N GLY A 31 -13.20 -2.62 13.18
CA GLY A 31 -14.40 -2.01 13.76
C GLY A 31 -14.58 -0.51 13.46
N ARG A 32 -13.68 0.11 12.70
CA ARG A 32 -13.82 1.50 12.25
C ARG A 32 -14.62 1.58 10.96
N THR A 33 -15.22 2.74 10.72
CA THR A 33 -15.66 3.15 9.39
C THR A 33 -14.83 4.38 9.04
N LEU A 34 -14.12 4.31 7.92
CA LEU A 34 -13.26 5.38 7.44
C LEU A 34 -14.04 6.20 6.41
N ASP A 35 -14.63 7.31 6.83
CA ASP A 35 -15.37 8.22 5.96
C ASP A 35 -14.68 9.57 5.85
N HIS A 36 -14.86 10.27 4.72
CA HIS A 36 -14.19 11.55 4.42
C HIS A 36 -12.64 11.51 4.49
N VAL A 37 -12.03 10.39 4.10
CA VAL A 37 -10.56 10.22 4.11
C VAL A 37 -10.01 9.72 2.77
N PHE A 38 -8.72 9.96 2.57
CA PHE A 38 -7.90 9.21 1.63
C PHE A 38 -7.10 8.17 2.42
N ALA A 39 -7.45 6.90 2.30
CA ALA A 39 -6.80 5.81 3.01
C ALA A 39 -5.80 5.10 2.09
N ILE A 40 -4.56 4.94 2.56
CA ILE A 40 -3.50 4.21 1.83
C ILE A 40 -3.13 2.99 2.66
N LEU A 41 -3.27 1.80 2.07
CA LEU A 41 -2.69 0.58 2.61
C LEU A 41 -1.45 0.25 1.80
N ASP A 42 -0.29 0.44 2.42
CA ASP A 42 1.00 0.12 1.82
C ASP A 42 1.46 -1.30 2.14
N GLU A 43 2.33 -1.84 1.29
CA GLU A 43 2.86 -3.21 1.39
C GLU A 43 1.75 -4.29 1.52
N ALA A 44 0.65 -4.11 0.79
CA ALA A 44 -0.54 -4.94 0.90
C ALA A 44 -0.32 -6.40 0.49
N GLN A 45 0.77 -6.73 -0.20
CA GLN A 45 1.17 -8.11 -0.46
C GLN A 45 1.38 -8.91 0.84
N ASN A 46 1.73 -8.22 1.94
CA ASN A 46 1.93 -8.80 3.27
C ASN A 46 0.64 -8.84 4.11
N ALA A 47 -0.50 -8.43 3.56
CA ALA A 47 -1.80 -8.62 4.20
C ALA A 47 -2.40 -9.97 3.77
N THR A 48 -2.91 -10.74 4.73
CA THR A 48 -3.71 -11.94 4.43
C THR A 48 -5.05 -11.60 3.79
N ASN A 49 -5.69 -12.58 3.17
CA ASN A 49 -7.06 -12.45 2.63
C ASN A 49 -8.05 -11.86 3.65
N SER A 50 -7.99 -12.29 4.91
CA SER A 50 -8.90 -11.82 5.96
C SER A 50 -8.63 -10.37 6.36
N GLN A 51 -7.35 -9.99 6.43
CA GLN A 51 -6.93 -8.63 6.75
C GLN A 51 -7.27 -7.64 5.63
N LEU A 52 -6.99 -7.98 4.38
CA LEU A 52 -7.31 -7.10 3.25
C LEU A 52 -8.83 -6.91 3.11
N LYS A 53 -9.61 -8.00 3.22
CA LYS A 53 -11.07 -7.92 3.24
C LYS A 53 -11.57 -7.07 4.41
N MET A 54 -11.00 -7.24 5.60
CA MET A 54 -11.34 -6.43 6.78
C MET A 54 -11.13 -4.94 6.47
N PHE A 55 -10.00 -4.57 5.88
CA PHE A 55 -9.68 -3.19 5.55
C PHE A 55 -10.58 -2.59 4.47
N LEU A 56 -10.77 -3.28 3.34
CA LEU A 56 -11.62 -2.79 2.25
C LEU A 56 -13.06 -2.56 2.70
N THR A 57 -13.57 -3.38 3.63
CA THR A 57 -14.92 -3.20 4.20
C THR A 57 -15.02 -2.10 5.26
N ARG A 58 -13.94 -1.36 5.54
CA ARG A 58 -14.00 -0.15 6.39
C ARG A 58 -14.32 1.10 5.56
N MET A 59 -14.37 1.02 4.23
CA MET A 59 -14.60 2.16 3.35
C MET A 59 -15.97 2.81 3.60
N GLY A 60 -15.95 4.08 4.01
CA GLY A 60 -17.11 4.95 4.13
C GLY A 60 -17.51 5.55 2.79
N ARG A 61 -18.66 6.24 2.76
CA ARG A 61 -19.31 6.68 1.51
C ARG A 61 -18.46 7.69 0.72
N SER A 62 -17.76 8.57 1.43
CA SER A 62 -16.99 9.67 0.83
C SER A 62 -15.48 9.41 0.86
N ALA A 63 -15.06 8.18 1.17
CA ALA A 63 -13.66 7.83 1.24
C ALA A 63 -13.11 7.40 -0.11
N LYS A 64 -11.79 7.50 -0.27
CA LYS A 64 -11.04 6.90 -1.38
C LYS A 64 -9.91 6.05 -0.83
N PHE A 65 -9.78 4.84 -1.36
CA PHE A 65 -8.81 3.86 -0.88
C PHE A 65 -7.78 3.62 -1.98
N PHE A 66 -6.50 3.63 -1.60
CA PHE A 66 -5.38 3.24 -2.45
C PHE A 66 -4.68 2.06 -1.78
N ILE A 67 -4.51 0.98 -2.52
CA ILE A 67 -3.84 -0.23 -2.04
C ILE A 67 -2.59 -0.41 -2.89
N THR A 68 -1.42 -0.38 -2.27
CA THR A 68 -0.13 -0.53 -2.95
C THR A 68 0.56 -1.82 -2.48
N GLY A 69 1.36 -2.41 -3.35
CA GLY A 69 2.14 -3.60 -3.03
C GLY A 69 2.74 -4.28 -4.25
N ASP A 70 3.75 -5.10 -4.00
CA ASP A 70 4.45 -5.91 -5.01
C ASP A 70 4.13 -7.40 -4.80
N ILE A 71 3.37 -7.99 -5.73
CA ILE A 71 2.97 -9.41 -5.66
C ILE A 71 4.14 -10.39 -5.77
N THR A 72 5.34 -9.94 -6.19
CA THR A 72 6.54 -10.77 -6.27
C THR A 72 7.30 -10.83 -4.94
N GLN A 73 7.05 -9.90 -4.02
CA GLN A 73 7.76 -9.75 -2.75
C GLN A 73 6.87 -10.08 -1.53
N ILE A 74 6.26 -11.26 -1.54
CA ILE A 74 5.36 -11.69 -0.47
C ILE A 74 6.17 -12.20 0.72
N ASP A 75 6.13 -11.47 1.83
CA ASP A 75 6.71 -11.85 3.12
C ASP A 75 5.62 -12.37 4.07
N LEU A 76 5.00 -13.49 3.69
CA LEU A 76 4.00 -14.19 4.50
C LEU A 76 4.49 -15.59 4.87
N PRO A 77 4.07 -16.14 6.03
CA PRO A 77 4.34 -17.53 6.37
C PRO A 77 3.84 -18.46 5.26
N ARG A 78 4.57 -19.55 4.96
CA ARG A 78 4.29 -20.46 3.82
C ARG A 78 2.84 -20.93 3.65
N ASN A 79 2.07 -21.00 4.74
CA ASN A 79 0.68 -21.46 4.73
C ASN A 79 -0.34 -20.32 4.59
N GLN A 80 0.11 -19.09 4.43
CA GLN A 80 -0.75 -17.91 4.27
C GLN A 80 -0.63 -17.37 2.85
N HIS A 81 -1.79 -17.13 2.24
CA HIS A 81 -1.86 -16.51 0.93
C HIS A 81 -2.03 -15.01 1.05
N SER A 82 -1.36 -14.28 0.15
CA SER A 82 -1.52 -12.84 0.02
C SER A 82 -2.93 -12.46 -0.40
N GLY A 83 -3.51 -11.54 0.37
CA GLY A 83 -4.78 -10.86 0.09
C GLY A 83 -4.76 -10.17 -1.25
N LEU A 84 -3.66 -9.48 -1.58
CA LEU A 84 -3.54 -8.66 -2.77
C LEU A 84 -3.66 -9.50 -4.06
N ALA A 85 -2.93 -10.62 -4.12
CA ALA A 85 -2.97 -11.53 -5.26
C ALA A 85 -4.39 -12.10 -5.48
N GLN A 86 -5.11 -12.42 -4.41
CA GLN A 86 -6.49 -12.92 -4.53
C GLN A 86 -7.47 -11.81 -4.90
N ALA A 87 -7.34 -10.63 -4.28
CA ALA A 87 -8.21 -9.49 -4.53
C ALA A 87 -8.15 -9.01 -5.99
N SER A 88 -6.97 -9.02 -6.61
CA SER A 88 -6.80 -8.69 -8.03
C SER A 88 -7.64 -9.56 -8.98
N LYS A 89 -7.95 -10.80 -8.57
CA LYS A 89 -8.78 -11.72 -9.35
C LYS A 89 -10.26 -11.54 -9.07
N ILE A 90 -10.62 -11.39 -7.79
CA ILE A 90 -12.02 -11.35 -7.34
C ILE A 90 -12.67 -9.99 -7.64
N LEU A 91 -11.92 -8.89 -7.48
CA LEU A 91 -12.47 -7.54 -7.55
C LEU A 91 -12.35 -6.90 -8.93
N LYS A 92 -11.70 -7.58 -9.90
CA LYS A 92 -11.38 -7.04 -11.24
C LYS A 92 -12.58 -6.45 -12.00
N ASN A 93 -13.77 -7.00 -11.80
CA ASN A 93 -14.97 -6.62 -12.54
C ASN A 93 -15.96 -5.79 -11.71
N ILE A 94 -15.53 -5.27 -10.55
CA ILE A 94 -16.39 -4.46 -9.68
C ILE A 94 -16.30 -2.99 -10.13
N PRO A 95 -17.42 -2.35 -10.53
CA PRO A 95 -17.43 -0.94 -10.88
C PRO A 95 -16.91 -0.06 -9.74
N GLY A 96 -16.01 0.88 -10.07
CA GLY A 96 -15.38 1.77 -9.10
C GLY A 96 -14.10 1.24 -8.47
N ILE A 97 -13.62 0.07 -8.88
CA ILE A 97 -12.30 -0.46 -8.51
C ILE A 97 -11.44 -0.58 -9.77
N ASP A 98 -10.33 0.14 -9.79
CA ASP A 98 -9.35 0.07 -10.86
C ASP A 98 -8.06 -0.60 -10.38
N PHE A 99 -7.42 -1.34 -11.27
CA PHE A 99 -6.13 -1.98 -11.04
C PHE A 99 -5.07 -1.34 -11.94
N ILE A 100 -4.07 -0.72 -11.31
CA ILE A 100 -2.95 -0.09 -12.00
C ILE A 100 -1.73 -0.99 -11.80
N MET A 101 -1.23 -1.56 -12.88
CA MET A 101 -0.01 -2.37 -12.88
C MET A 101 1.13 -1.49 -13.37
N LEU A 102 2.15 -1.31 -12.53
CA LEU A 102 3.39 -0.64 -12.89
C LEU A 102 4.45 -1.69 -13.20
N ASP A 103 5.38 -1.34 -14.08
CA ASP A 103 6.49 -2.21 -14.47
C ASP A 103 7.85 -1.53 -14.22
N GLU A 104 8.94 -2.18 -14.62
CA GLU A 104 10.30 -1.65 -14.44
C GLU A 104 10.54 -0.30 -15.13
N THR A 105 9.75 0.05 -16.15
CA THR A 105 9.86 1.32 -16.88
C THR A 105 9.32 2.50 -16.08
N ASP A 106 8.42 2.23 -15.13
CA ASP A 106 7.87 3.24 -14.20
C ASP A 106 8.83 3.58 -13.05
N VAL A 107 9.93 2.82 -12.89
CA VAL A 107 10.80 2.92 -11.73
C VAL A 107 12.00 3.81 -11.97
N ILE A 108 11.95 5.02 -11.41
CA ILE A 108 13.07 5.96 -11.41
C ILE A 108 14.04 5.61 -10.28
N ARG A 109 15.18 5.00 -10.63
CA ARG A 109 16.28 4.70 -9.70
C ARG A 109 17.49 5.57 -9.97
N HIS A 110 18.27 5.80 -8.92
CA HIS A 110 19.59 6.39 -9.07
C HIS A 110 20.48 5.52 -9.98
N LYS A 111 21.25 6.13 -10.89
CA LYS A 111 22.07 5.41 -11.88
C LYS A 111 22.98 4.34 -11.25
N LEU A 112 23.49 4.60 -10.05
CA LEU A 112 24.31 3.64 -9.30
C LEU A 112 23.54 2.38 -8.92
N VAL A 113 22.29 2.52 -8.45
CA VAL A 113 21.45 1.38 -8.06
C VAL A 113 21.17 0.50 -9.28
N THR A 114 20.87 1.09 -10.43
CA THR A 114 20.71 0.34 -11.69
C THR A 114 21.98 -0.42 -12.08
N LYS A 115 23.17 0.18 -11.92
CA LYS A 115 24.44 -0.50 -12.20
C LYS A 115 24.67 -1.68 -11.25
N ILE A 116 24.32 -1.52 -9.97
CA ILE A 116 24.43 -2.59 -8.98
C ILE A 116 23.51 -3.75 -9.35
N ILE A 117 22.22 -3.49 -9.62
CA ILE A 117 21.26 -4.53 -10.01
C ILE A 117 21.77 -5.33 -11.22
N LYS A 118 22.20 -4.64 -12.28
CA LYS A 118 22.75 -5.29 -13.49
C LYS A 118 24.00 -6.14 -13.25
N ALA A 119 24.83 -5.77 -12.26
CA ALA A 119 26.00 -6.56 -11.91
C ALA A 119 25.60 -7.88 -11.24
N TYR A 120 24.56 -7.87 -10.39
CA TYR A 120 24.02 -9.07 -9.75
C TYR A 120 23.24 -9.96 -10.72
N GLU A 121 22.48 -9.39 -11.66
CA GLU A 121 21.76 -10.14 -12.70
C GLU A 121 22.69 -10.91 -13.65
N GLY A 122 23.97 -10.54 -13.75
CA GLY A 122 24.97 -11.24 -14.56
C GLY A 122 25.69 -12.38 -13.86
N GLU A 123 25.45 -12.60 -12.56
CA GLU A 123 26.03 -13.70 -11.76
C GLU A 123 25.04 -14.85 -11.50
N GLU A 124 23.75 -14.69 -11.83
CA GLU A 124 22.73 -15.77 -11.89
C GLU A 124 22.60 -16.36 -13.31
#